data_AF-A0AAU0NUG1-F1
#
_entry.id   AF-A0AAU0NUG1-F1
#
_cell.length_a   1.000
_cell.length_b   1.000
_cell.length_c   1.000
_cell.angle_alpha   90.00
_cell.angle_beta   90.00
_cell.angle_gamma   90.00
#
_symmetry.space_group_name_H-M   'P 1'
#
loop_
_entity.id
_entity.type
_entity.pdbx_description
1 polymer ?
#
loop_
_entity_poly.entity_id
_entity_poly.type
_entity_poly.pdbx_seq_one_letter_code
_entity_poly.pdbx_strand_id
1 'polypeptide(L)'
;MKSLVKNISNKMKSSETNSSENKITFQDAWVAWENKEKFPVAFFGDSTYDGYNTTGWIGNSIGTDHEPPNVFTTYLQNLIREYTNSKTARIYNAGFSGQIAQWGYKNIDAIFSGVYSDVKMIGIGFGINDRLGKVSTKAYEEKFKEDIENIIKWCYSKRIQPFLLTTQATVEPGTIDCNLYPYRTSESINSVANKVKKELARKYNIDLIDLNYYTEKFLASNKLYKLKDIIPDNLHFIDLGHKFESEIIFAYFCPRVVMINNDKPLILDFSSQNIKSGIPSDKISYENNLLNLWYNNYNFKSYAYYDKENKDDILVQDFIIFNMENDMNIYTVQISPGENHEMNLCLTDIEKPYAMINGKKLVLQDTFKQYYFEKGFMYRLIKTSILKFGLNRLQLCTGNNNKVSAVGFYVKKEIPSNSSPISFIQKLDGSKSKNSIMPYTYKNYFNNNVLFKLKLDTNIEDCKDLIIPIFDTADNGIFLNLKDSIFELCTYKRRSTEIDNIENYVKVASVDVGISSKSIAETGIYIEISEINIKVFIDIKDEPIIKYDTNGKILGSGTFANFIKIPDAESNDCAIVYTSILYNL
;
A
#
# COMPACT_ATOMS: atom_id res chain seq x y z
N MET A 1 -54.75 -0.47 -23.71
CA MET A 1 -53.65 -0.64 -22.71
C MET A 1 -53.85 0.26 -21.48
N LYS A 2 -54.96 0.10 -20.76
CA LYS A 2 -55.25 0.79 -19.48
C LYS A 2 -56.07 -0.11 -18.53
N SER A 3 -55.77 -1.41 -18.50
CA SER A 3 -56.46 -2.36 -17.61
C SER A 3 -55.59 -3.51 -17.10
N LEU A 4 -54.28 -3.29 -16.90
CA LEU A 4 -53.36 -4.33 -16.42
C LEU A 4 -52.44 -3.90 -15.27
N VAL A 5 -52.86 -2.93 -14.44
CA VAL A 5 -52.07 -2.44 -13.28
C VAL A 5 -52.82 -2.58 -11.95
N LYS A 6 -54.00 -3.23 -11.90
CA LYS A 6 -54.81 -3.25 -10.66
C LYS A 6 -54.91 -4.56 -9.90
N ASN A 7 -54.18 -5.62 -10.29
CA ASN A 7 -54.33 -6.96 -9.69
C ASN A 7 -53.08 -7.58 -9.05
N ILE A 8 -52.11 -6.77 -8.60
CA ILE A 8 -50.98 -7.27 -7.80
C ILE A 8 -50.94 -6.66 -6.38
N SER A 9 -51.78 -5.66 -6.05
CA SER A 9 -51.68 -4.98 -4.74
C SER A 9 -52.46 -5.62 -3.58
N ASN A 10 -53.06 -6.81 -3.72
CA ASN A 10 -53.93 -7.38 -2.67
C ASN A 10 -53.64 -8.84 -2.29
N LYS A 11 -52.42 -9.34 -2.54
CA LYS A 11 -52.02 -10.68 -2.07
C LYS A 11 -50.58 -10.75 -1.54
N MET A 12 -50.20 -9.76 -0.73
CA MET A 12 -49.10 -9.82 0.23
C MET A 12 -49.47 -8.96 1.45
N LYS A 13 -50.40 -9.48 2.26
CA LYS A 13 -50.63 -9.03 3.64
C LYS A 13 -50.54 -10.25 4.55
N SER A 14 -49.32 -10.74 4.71
CA SER A 14 -48.91 -11.55 5.85
C SER A 14 -47.39 -11.48 5.96
N SER A 15 -46.92 -10.90 7.07
CA SER A 15 -45.54 -10.83 7.57
C SER A 15 -44.53 -9.96 6.81
N GLU A 16 -44.81 -8.67 6.66
CA GLU A 16 -43.75 -7.65 6.66
C GLU A 16 -43.83 -6.88 7.99
N THR A 17 -43.15 -7.38 9.01
CA THR A 17 -42.61 -6.51 10.06
C THR A 17 -41.37 -5.83 9.48
N ASN A 18 -41.58 -4.88 8.57
CA ASN A 18 -40.59 -3.88 8.20
C ASN A 18 -40.46 -2.92 9.39
N SER A 19 -39.65 -3.28 10.38
CA SER A 19 -39.06 -2.29 11.28
C SER A 19 -37.79 -1.78 10.61
N SER A 20 -37.94 -0.79 9.75
CA SER A 20 -36.87 0.16 9.41
C SER A 20 -36.52 1.02 10.64
N GLU A 21 -36.32 0.39 11.80
CA GLU A 21 -35.64 1.01 12.93
C GLU A 21 -34.20 1.26 12.49
N ASN A 22 -33.69 2.48 12.70
CA ASN A 22 -32.38 2.91 12.26
C ASN A 22 -31.29 1.89 12.63
N LYS A 23 -30.86 1.07 11.66
CA LYS A 23 -29.75 0.13 11.82
C LYS A 23 -28.52 0.92 12.23
N ILE A 24 -28.00 0.63 13.42
CA ILE A 24 -26.71 1.16 13.88
C ILE A 24 -25.60 0.50 13.07
N THR A 25 -24.60 1.28 12.68
CA THR A 25 -23.45 0.83 11.89
C THR A 25 -22.13 1.08 12.63
N PHE A 26 -21.04 0.49 12.15
CA PHE A 26 -19.70 0.84 12.64
C PHE A 26 -19.37 2.33 12.45
N GLN A 27 -19.91 2.95 11.39
CA GLN A 27 -19.74 4.37 11.15
C GLN A 27 -20.43 5.22 12.23
N ASP A 28 -21.60 4.83 12.71
CA ASP A 28 -22.29 5.55 13.80
C ASP A 28 -21.47 5.51 15.08
N ALA A 29 -20.85 4.37 15.39
CA ALA A 29 -19.93 4.25 16.51
C ALA A 29 -18.72 5.17 16.35
N TRP A 30 -18.10 5.19 15.16
CA TRP A 30 -16.96 6.05 14.87
C TRP A 30 -17.29 7.54 15.00
N VAL A 31 -18.39 7.99 14.38
CA VAL A 31 -18.85 9.39 14.44
C VAL A 31 -19.14 9.80 15.89
N ALA A 32 -19.77 8.94 16.68
CA ALA A 32 -19.99 9.23 18.10
C ALA A 32 -18.66 9.43 18.85
N TRP A 33 -17.66 8.57 18.61
CA TRP A 33 -16.34 8.72 19.23
C TRP A 33 -15.60 9.98 18.77
N GLU A 34 -15.65 10.35 17.49
CA GLU A 34 -15.09 11.62 17.00
C GLU A 34 -15.72 12.84 17.69
N ASN A 35 -17.03 12.78 17.97
CA ASN A 35 -17.78 13.79 18.72
C ASN A 35 -17.64 13.67 20.25
N LYS A 36 -16.73 12.81 20.75
CA LYS A 36 -16.47 12.60 22.18
C LYS A 36 -17.66 12.04 22.96
N GLU A 37 -18.60 11.41 22.27
CA GLU A 37 -19.75 10.77 22.88
C GLU A 37 -19.40 9.36 23.35
N LYS A 38 -20.08 8.92 24.42
CA LYS A 38 -19.99 7.52 24.86
C LYS A 38 -20.81 6.66 23.90
N PHE A 39 -20.12 5.77 23.20
CA PHE A 39 -20.73 4.75 22.35
C PHE A 39 -20.13 3.39 22.71
N PRO A 40 -20.76 2.62 23.62
CA PRO A 40 -20.18 1.37 24.09
C PRO A 40 -20.45 0.21 23.14
N VAL A 41 -19.37 -0.50 22.79
CA VAL A 41 -19.40 -1.74 22.01
C VAL A 41 -18.84 -2.87 22.86
N ALA A 42 -19.55 -3.98 22.98
CA ALA A 42 -19.07 -5.16 23.69
C ALA A 42 -18.66 -6.27 22.72
N PHE A 43 -17.63 -7.03 23.07
CA PHE A 43 -17.24 -8.25 22.36
C PHE A 43 -17.54 -9.47 23.22
N PHE A 44 -18.51 -10.28 22.80
CA PHE A 44 -19.08 -11.41 23.53
C PHE A 44 -18.61 -12.74 22.94
N GLY A 45 -17.85 -13.51 23.71
CA GLY A 45 -17.22 -14.73 23.19
C GLY A 45 -16.60 -15.62 24.26
N ASP A 46 -15.70 -16.50 23.81
CA ASP A 46 -15.04 -17.51 24.62
C ASP A 46 -13.67 -17.06 25.16
N SER A 47 -12.75 -17.99 25.41
CA SER A 47 -11.40 -17.71 25.92
C SER A 47 -10.56 -16.82 25.00
N THR A 48 -10.81 -16.87 23.69
CA THR A 48 -10.15 -15.98 22.72
C THR A 48 -10.64 -14.54 22.82
N TYR A 49 -11.77 -14.29 23.47
CA TYR A 49 -12.27 -12.94 23.74
C TYR A 49 -11.91 -12.48 25.15
N ASP A 50 -11.93 -13.41 26.11
CA ASP A 50 -11.53 -13.18 27.50
C ASP A 50 -10.08 -12.70 27.60
N GLY A 51 -9.21 -13.16 26.68
CA GLY A 51 -7.78 -12.85 26.64
C GLY A 51 -6.92 -13.94 27.27
N TYR A 52 -7.41 -15.18 27.30
CA TYR A 52 -6.67 -16.34 27.81
C TYR A 52 -5.27 -16.42 27.18
N ASN A 53 -4.24 -16.66 28.00
CA ASN A 53 -2.80 -16.63 27.66
C ASN A 53 -2.20 -15.24 27.38
N THR A 54 -2.94 -14.13 27.44
CA THR A 54 -2.31 -12.80 27.40
C THR A 54 -1.65 -12.44 28.71
N THR A 55 -0.59 -11.64 28.66
CA THR A 55 0.14 -11.19 29.84
C THR A 55 -0.78 -10.32 30.71
N GLY A 56 -0.88 -10.64 32.01
CA GLY A 56 -1.71 -9.90 32.96
C GLY A 56 -3.20 -10.23 32.89
N TRP A 57 -3.59 -11.27 32.15
CA TRP A 57 -4.95 -11.77 32.13
C TRP A 57 -5.35 -12.46 33.45
N ILE A 58 -6.60 -12.23 33.85
CA ILE A 58 -7.31 -12.92 34.93
C ILE A 58 -8.68 -13.28 34.36
N GLY A 59 -9.20 -14.48 34.59
CA GLY A 59 -10.47 -14.89 33.98
C GLY A 59 -11.67 -14.01 34.36
N ASN A 60 -12.51 -13.69 33.36
CA ASN A 60 -13.69 -12.87 33.54
C ASN A 60 -14.75 -13.54 34.43
N SER A 61 -15.54 -12.73 35.14
CA SER A 61 -16.69 -13.14 35.95
C SER A 61 -17.92 -12.30 35.61
N ILE A 62 -19.12 -12.88 35.70
CA ILE A 62 -20.35 -12.12 35.43
C ILE A 62 -20.46 -10.96 36.43
N GLY A 63 -20.72 -9.76 35.92
CA GLY A 63 -20.87 -8.54 36.72
C GLY A 63 -19.59 -7.75 36.95
N THR A 64 -18.44 -8.19 36.45
CA THR A 64 -17.18 -7.44 36.53
C THR A 64 -16.91 -6.63 35.27
N ASP A 65 -16.30 -5.45 35.41
CA ASP A 65 -15.74 -4.73 34.27
C ASP A 65 -14.39 -5.33 33.89
N HIS A 66 -14.42 -6.25 32.93
CA HIS A 66 -13.24 -7.01 32.55
C HIS A 66 -12.32 -6.22 31.62
N GLU A 67 -11.13 -5.86 32.10
CA GLU A 67 -10.17 -5.04 31.37
C GLU A 67 -8.73 -5.58 31.45
N PRO A 68 -8.44 -6.78 30.92
CA PRO A 68 -7.05 -7.23 30.84
C PRO A 68 -6.21 -6.25 30.02
N PRO A 69 -4.94 -6.01 30.35
CA PRO A 69 -4.16 -4.98 29.69
C PRO A 69 -3.78 -5.31 28.24
N ASN A 70 -3.64 -6.60 27.90
CA ASN A 70 -3.07 -7.06 26.62
C ASN A 70 -4.04 -7.85 25.73
N VAL A 71 -5.34 -7.69 25.95
CA VAL A 71 -6.39 -8.24 25.08
C VAL A 71 -6.78 -7.25 23.98
N PHE A 72 -7.27 -7.76 22.85
CA PHE A 72 -7.61 -6.95 21.69
C PHE A 72 -8.61 -5.83 22.00
N THR A 73 -9.55 -6.03 22.95
CA THR A 73 -10.55 -5.03 23.34
C THR A 73 -9.90 -3.80 23.97
N THR A 74 -8.87 -4.01 24.79
CA THR A 74 -8.11 -2.94 25.45
C THR A 74 -7.24 -2.20 24.44
N TYR A 75 -6.54 -2.94 23.58
CA TYR A 75 -5.79 -2.32 22.47
C TYR A 75 -6.70 -1.52 21.54
N LEU A 76 -7.86 -2.07 21.16
CA LEU A 76 -8.84 -1.41 20.30
C LEU A 76 -9.38 -0.13 20.93
N GLN A 77 -9.74 -0.19 22.23
CA GLN A 77 -10.17 1.01 22.96
C GLN A 77 -9.08 2.09 22.92
N ASN A 78 -7.83 1.72 23.18
CA ASN A 78 -6.71 2.67 23.18
C ASN A 78 -6.48 3.26 21.78
N LEU A 79 -6.53 2.44 20.72
CA LEU A 79 -6.45 2.91 19.34
C LEU A 79 -7.58 3.90 19.04
N ILE A 80 -8.84 3.55 19.32
CA ILE A 80 -9.98 4.47 19.10
C ILE A 80 -9.76 5.78 19.85
N ARG A 81 -9.38 5.73 21.13
CA ARG A 81 -9.14 6.92 21.94
C ARG A 81 -7.99 7.78 21.40
N GLU A 82 -6.89 7.17 20.97
CA GLU A 82 -5.77 7.87 20.34
C GLU A 82 -6.20 8.58 19.05
N TYR A 83 -6.91 7.87 18.17
CA TYR A 83 -7.22 8.37 16.83
C TYR A 83 -8.38 9.35 16.80
N THR A 84 -9.35 9.20 17.70
CA THR A 84 -10.48 10.11 17.84
C THR A 84 -10.22 11.20 18.88
N ASN A 85 -9.15 11.12 19.69
CA ASN A 85 -8.94 11.93 20.89
C ASN A 85 -10.17 11.91 21.84
N SER A 86 -10.89 10.79 21.88
CA SER A 86 -12.03 10.58 22.77
C SER A 86 -11.56 10.01 24.09
N LYS A 87 -12.02 10.58 25.22
CA LYS A 87 -11.79 9.99 26.55
C LYS A 87 -12.94 9.07 26.99
N THR A 88 -14.04 9.09 26.24
CA THR A 88 -15.32 8.45 26.56
C THR A 88 -15.60 7.23 25.68
N ALA A 89 -14.86 7.04 24.59
CA ALA A 89 -14.92 5.82 23.79
C ALA A 89 -14.74 4.58 24.68
N ARG A 90 -15.63 3.60 24.52
CA ARG A 90 -15.73 2.44 25.40
C ARG A 90 -15.86 1.15 24.59
N ILE A 91 -14.93 0.24 24.83
CA ILE A 91 -14.99 -1.13 24.33
C ILE A 91 -15.03 -2.06 25.54
N TYR A 92 -16.10 -2.83 25.69
CA TYR A 92 -16.25 -3.82 26.75
C TYR A 92 -15.73 -5.19 26.30
N ASN A 93 -14.98 -5.85 27.18
CA ASN A 93 -14.66 -7.26 27.02
C ASN A 93 -15.70 -8.12 27.75
N ALA A 94 -16.59 -8.77 27.00
CA ALA A 94 -17.53 -9.74 27.52
C ALA A 94 -17.12 -11.17 27.14
N GLY A 95 -15.83 -11.47 27.05
CA GLY A 95 -15.32 -12.82 26.82
C GLY A 95 -15.29 -13.66 28.09
N PHE A 96 -15.59 -14.96 27.97
CA PHE A 96 -15.59 -15.89 29.10
C PHE A 96 -14.90 -17.20 28.73
N SER A 97 -13.77 -17.49 29.38
CA SER A 97 -12.96 -18.67 29.08
C SER A 97 -13.69 -19.99 29.27
N GLY A 98 -13.49 -20.91 28.30
CA GLY A 98 -14.06 -22.25 28.30
C GLY A 98 -15.55 -22.33 27.93
N GLN A 99 -16.20 -21.20 27.68
CA GLN A 99 -17.65 -21.16 27.44
C GLN A 99 -18.02 -21.38 25.97
N ILE A 100 -19.25 -21.88 25.76
CA ILE A 100 -19.91 -22.10 24.46
C ILE A 100 -21.06 -21.10 24.27
N ALA A 101 -21.53 -20.91 23.03
CA ALA A 101 -22.64 -20.00 22.72
C ALA A 101 -23.92 -20.34 23.50
N GLN A 102 -24.20 -21.62 23.75
CA GLN A 102 -25.34 -22.05 24.58
C GLN A 102 -25.28 -21.46 26.00
N TRP A 103 -24.10 -21.50 26.63
CA TRP A 103 -23.90 -20.90 27.94
C TRP A 103 -24.04 -19.39 27.86
N GLY A 104 -23.47 -18.78 26.82
CA GLY A 104 -23.57 -17.34 26.57
C GLY A 104 -25.03 -16.89 26.52
N TYR A 105 -25.85 -17.55 25.69
CA TYR A 105 -27.27 -17.27 25.58
C TYR A 105 -28.02 -17.48 26.91
N LYS A 106 -27.74 -18.58 27.63
CA LYS A 106 -28.39 -18.86 28.93
C LYS A 106 -28.16 -17.77 29.97
N ASN A 107 -26.99 -17.10 29.93
CA ASN A 107 -26.59 -16.11 30.94
C ASN A 107 -26.65 -14.66 30.41
N ILE A 108 -27.12 -14.45 29.18
CA ILE A 108 -26.98 -13.17 28.48
C ILE A 108 -27.64 -12.00 29.21
N ASP A 109 -28.82 -12.19 29.80
CA ASP A 109 -29.48 -11.13 30.59
C ASP A 109 -28.67 -10.77 31.85
N ALA A 110 -28.04 -11.75 32.52
CA ALA A 110 -27.21 -11.48 33.70
C ALA A 110 -25.92 -10.75 33.33
N ILE A 111 -25.31 -11.11 32.20
CA ILE A 111 -24.10 -10.47 31.68
C ILE A 111 -24.36 -9.01 31.31
N PHE A 112 -25.45 -8.75 30.58
CA PHE A 112 -25.76 -7.43 30.03
C PHE A 112 -26.74 -6.60 30.88
N SER A 113 -27.07 -7.01 32.11
CA SER A 113 -27.80 -6.17 33.08
C SER A 113 -26.89 -5.41 34.03
N GLY A 114 -25.61 -5.79 34.12
CA GLY A 114 -24.62 -5.15 34.99
C GLY A 114 -23.80 -4.07 34.28
N VAL A 115 -22.48 -4.20 34.35
CA VAL A 115 -21.50 -3.24 33.81
C VAL A 115 -21.68 -2.97 32.31
N TYR A 116 -22.19 -3.95 31.55
CA TYR A 116 -22.40 -3.84 30.11
C TYR A 116 -23.80 -3.36 29.71
N SER A 117 -24.60 -2.84 30.65
CA SER A 117 -26.02 -2.50 30.44
C SER A 117 -26.29 -1.36 29.47
N ASP A 118 -25.29 -0.52 29.17
CA ASP A 118 -25.40 0.60 28.25
C ASP A 118 -24.86 0.28 26.84
N VAL A 119 -24.56 -0.98 26.55
CA VAL A 119 -24.04 -1.42 25.25
C VAL A 119 -25.00 -1.08 24.12
N LYS A 120 -24.46 -0.55 23.02
CA LYS A 120 -25.21 -0.24 21.80
C LYS A 120 -24.98 -1.26 20.69
N MET A 121 -23.81 -1.91 20.68
CA MET A 121 -23.46 -2.95 19.73
C MET A 121 -22.77 -4.14 20.42
N ILE A 122 -23.09 -5.36 19.98
CA ILE A 122 -22.43 -6.58 20.46
C ILE A 122 -21.80 -7.33 19.28
N GLY A 123 -20.49 -7.52 19.34
CA GLY A 123 -19.76 -8.43 18.47
C GLY A 123 -19.79 -9.85 19.03
N ILE A 124 -20.35 -10.81 18.29
CA ILE A 124 -20.53 -12.19 18.76
C ILE A 124 -19.44 -13.09 18.16
N GLY A 125 -18.66 -13.71 19.05
CA GLY A 125 -17.37 -14.32 18.72
C GLY A 125 -17.20 -15.81 18.98
N PHE A 126 -18.20 -16.50 19.55
CA PHE A 126 -18.14 -17.93 19.87
C PHE A 126 -17.87 -18.83 18.65
N GLY A 127 -17.56 -20.09 18.92
CA GLY A 127 -17.43 -21.13 17.90
C GLY A 127 -16.28 -22.10 18.16
N ILE A 128 -15.23 -21.74 18.90
CA ILE A 128 -14.18 -22.72 19.19
C ILE A 128 -14.74 -23.80 20.10
N ASN A 129 -15.37 -23.41 21.20
CA ASN A 129 -15.76 -24.36 22.23
C ASN A 129 -17.02 -25.16 21.94
N ASP A 130 -17.86 -24.66 21.03
CA ASP A 130 -19.18 -25.19 20.68
C ASP A 130 -19.16 -26.61 20.08
N ARG A 131 -17.97 -27.05 19.65
CA ARG A 131 -17.69 -28.43 19.22
C ARG A 131 -17.73 -29.47 20.36
N LEU A 132 -17.68 -29.06 21.63
CA LEU A 132 -17.62 -30.00 22.76
C LEU A 132 -18.91 -30.77 22.92
N GLY A 133 -18.78 -32.06 23.24
CA GLY A 133 -19.91 -32.94 23.48
C GLY A 133 -20.76 -33.20 22.22
N LYS A 134 -20.27 -32.87 21.03
CA LYS A 134 -20.95 -33.14 19.76
C LYS A 134 -20.50 -34.48 19.19
N VAL A 135 -21.46 -35.25 18.71
CA VAL A 135 -21.25 -36.59 18.14
C VAL A 135 -21.01 -36.56 16.61
N SER A 136 -21.19 -35.40 15.97
CA SER A 136 -20.95 -35.18 14.54
C SER A 136 -20.79 -33.69 14.23
N THR A 137 -20.18 -33.38 13.08
CA THR A 137 -20.11 -32.01 12.53
C THR A 137 -21.48 -31.41 12.28
N LYS A 138 -22.48 -32.21 11.87
CA LYS A 138 -23.86 -31.77 11.70
C LYS A 138 -24.51 -31.36 13.03
N ALA A 139 -24.34 -32.17 14.09
CA ALA A 139 -24.87 -31.83 15.42
C ALA A 139 -24.20 -30.57 16.00
N TYR A 140 -22.92 -30.37 15.67
CA TYR A 140 -22.22 -29.13 15.97
C TYR A 140 -22.82 -27.94 15.20
N GLU A 141 -22.95 -28.04 13.87
CA GLU A 141 -23.52 -27.00 13.00
C GLU A 141 -24.92 -26.56 13.44
N GLU A 142 -25.85 -27.53 13.60
CA GLU A 142 -27.25 -27.25 13.93
C GLU A 142 -27.38 -26.54 15.27
N LYS A 143 -26.70 -27.05 16.31
CA LYS A 143 -26.81 -26.46 17.65
C LYS A 143 -26.11 -25.11 17.74
N PHE A 144 -24.92 -24.99 17.15
CA PHE A 144 -24.20 -23.71 17.14
C PHE A 144 -24.99 -22.63 16.40
N LYS A 145 -25.59 -22.96 15.25
CA LYS A 145 -26.45 -22.05 14.49
C LYS A 145 -27.66 -21.59 15.28
N GLU A 146 -28.34 -22.51 15.98
CA GLU A 146 -29.46 -22.19 16.87
C GLU A 146 -29.04 -21.20 17.96
N ASP A 147 -27.93 -21.47 18.65
CA ASP A 147 -27.49 -20.65 19.79
C ASP A 147 -27.05 -19.24 19.37
N ILE A 148 -26.28 -19.10 18.26
CA ILE A 148 -25.92 -17.78 17.73
C ILE A 148 -27.16 -17.02 17.24
N GLU A 149 -28.09 -17.71 16.58
CA GLU A 149 -29.35 -17.10 16.14
C GLU A 149 -30.20 -16.59 17.33
N ASN A 150 -30.21 -17.32 18.44
CA ASN A 150 -30.89 -16.89 19.66
C ASN A 150 -30.23 -15.64 20.28
N ILE A 151 -28.90 -15.56 20.30
CA ILE A 151 -28.17 -14.35 20.74
C ILE A 151 -28.51 -13.15 19.85
N ILE A 152 -28.53 -13.32 18.52
CA ILE A 152 -28.91 -12.25 17.58
C ILE A 152 -30.33 -11.73 17.87
N LYS A 153 -31.29 -12.65 18.03
CA LYS A 153 -32.69 -12.30 18.35
C LYS A 153 -32.81 -11.58 19.69
N TRP A 154 -32.03 -12.02 20.69
CA TRP A 154 -31.97 -11.34 21.98
C TRP A 154 -31.46 -9.90 21.83
N CYS A 155 -30.38 -9.67 21.07
CA CYS A 155 -29.87 -8.31 20.81
C CYS A 155 -30.96 -7.40 20.23
N TYR A 156 -31.71 -7.86 19.23
CA TYR A 156 -32.82 -7.09 18.67
C TYR A 156 -33.93 -6.81 19.67
N SER A 157 -34.29 -7.78 20.52
CA SER A 157 -35.29 -7.57 21.57
C SER A 157 -34.89 -6.48 22.59
N LYS A 158 -33.59 -6.21 22.71
CA LYS A 158 -33.01 -5.18 23.57
C LYS A 158 -32.60 -3.90 22.82
N ARG A 159 -32.89 -3.80 21.52
CA ARG A 159 -32.45 -2.71 20.62
C ARG A 159 -30.93 -2.52 20.60
N ILE A 160 -30.20 -3.62 20.72
CA ILE A 160 -28.74 -3.67 20.58
C ILE A 160 -28.44 -4.19 19.17
N GLN A 161 -27.49 -3.57 18.47
CA GLN A 161 -27.09 -4.02 17.14
C GLN A 161 -26.06 -5.16 17.23
N PRO A 162 -26.40 -6.39 16.78
CA PRO A 162 -25.42 -7.45 16.70
C PRO A 162 -24.56 -7.30 15.44
N PHE A 163 -23.32 -7.74 15.54
CA PHE A 163 -22.46 -8.07 14.41
C PHE A 163 -21.69 -9.35 14.73
N LEU A 164 -21.22 -10.05 13.71
CA LEU A 164 -20.55 -11.35 13.89
C LEU A 164 -19.05 -11.23 13.65
N LEU A 165 -18.27 -11.99 14.42
CA LEU A 165 -16.85 -12.16 14.16
C LEU A 165 -16.60 -13.63 13.88
N THR A 166 -15.95 -13.94 12.76
CA THR A 166 -15.44 -15.29 12.56
C THR A 166 -14.43 -15.62 13.65
N THR A 167 -14.25 -16.91 13.90
CA THR A 167 -13.23 -17.38 14.84
C THR A 167 -11.85 -17.04 14.27
N GLN A 168 -10.92 -16.58 15.12
CA GLN A 168 -9.53 -16.39 14.71
C GLN A 168 -8.95 -17.66 14.04
N ALA A 169 -7.92 -17.50 13.22
CA ALA A 169 -7.21 -18.63 12.65
C ALA A 169 -6.56 -19.46 13.76
N THR A 170 -6.63 -20.77 13.58
CA THR A 170 -6.03 -21.77 14.46
C THR A 170 -5.05 -22.62 13.66
N VAL A 171 -4.10 -23.23 14.34
CA VAL A 171 -3.18 -24.18 13.72
C VAL A 171 -3.73 -25.59 13.90
N GLU A 172 -3.63 -26.41 12.87
CA GLU A 172 -4.15 -27.78 12.88
C GLU A 172 -3.55 -28.56 14.08
N PRO A 173 -4.38 -29.18 14.93
CA PRO A 173 -3.89 -29.96 16.06
C PRO A 173 -3.07 -31.16 15.58
N GLY A 174 -2.01 -31.51 16.31
CA GLY A 174 -1.18 -32.68 16.02
C GLY A 174 -1.90 -34.00 16.34
N THR A 175 -1.26 -35.12 15.95
CA THR A 175 -1.79 -36.49 16.13
C THR A 175 -1.98 -36.93 17.59
N ILE A 176 -1.36 -36.23 18.55
CA ILE A 176 -1.51 -36.47 19.99
C ILE A 176 -2.78 -35.79 20.53
N ASP A 177 -3.18 -34.65 19.94
CA ASP A 177 -4.30 -33.83 20.39
C ASP A 177 -5.63 -34.23 19.73
N CYS A 178 -5.61 -34.84 18.54
CA CYS A 178 -6.82 -35.11 17.77
C CYS A 178 -7.80 -36.11 18.44
N ASN A 179 -7.29 -37.05 19.24
CA ASN A 179 -8.11 -38.00 19.99
C ASN A 179 -8.69 -37.42 21.29
N LEU A 180 -8.07 -36.37 21.84
CA LEU A 180 -8.51 -35.69 23.07
C LEU A 180 -9.46 -34.52 22.78
N TYR A 181 -9.44 -33.99 21.55
CA TYR A 181 -10.20 -32.81 21.13
C TYR A 181 -10.90 -33.02 19.78
N PRO A 182 -11.98 -33.83 19.73
CA PRO A 182 -12.72 -34.07 18.49
C PRO A 182 -13.24 -32.75 17.90
N TYR A 183 -13.08 -32.59 16.58
CA TYR A 183 -13.51 -31.42 15.81
C TYR A 183 -12.85 -30.08 16.19
N ARG A 184 -11.73 -30.11 16.93
CA ARG A 184 -10.86 -28.92 17.12
C ARG A 184 -9.86 -28.77 15.95
N THR A 185 -10.27 -29.15 14.74
CA THR A 185 -9.47 -29.00 13.51
C THR A 185 -9.72 -27.63 12.90
N SER A 186 -8.73 -27.09 12.19
CA SER A 186 -8.91 -25.84 11.45
C SER A 186 -9.99 -26.00 10.37
N GLU A 187 -10.13 -27.20 9.81
CA GLU A 187 -11.25 -27.56 8.93
C GLU A 187 -12.60 -27.40 9.62
N SER A 188 -12.80 -27.96 10.82
CA SER A 188 -14.10 -27.92 11.51
C SER A 188 -14.48 -26.51 11.92
N ILE A 189 -13.52 -25.72 12.39
CA ILE A 189 -13.74 -24.30 12.72
C ILE A 189 -14.16 -23.51 11.47
N ASN A 190 -13.47 -23.72 10.34
CA ASN A 190 -13.76 -23.00 9.12
C ASN A 190 -15.07 -23.44 8.45
N SER A 191 -15.26 -24.76 8.27
CA SER A 191 -16.41 -25.34 7.58
C SER A 191 -17.71 -25.32 8.39
N VAL A 192 -17.63 -25.21 9.72
CA VAL A 192 -18.80 -25.14 10.61
C VAL A 192 -18.95 -23.76 11.23
N ALA A 193 -18.13 -23.38 12.23
CA ALA A 193 -18.34 -22.13 12.98
C ALA A 193 -18.32 -20.89 12.08
N ASN A 194 -17.31 -20.75 11.22
CA ASN A 194 -17.18 -19.59 10.36
C ASN A 194 -18.25 -19.57 9.25
N LYS A 195 -18.58 -20.73 8.69
CA LYS A 195 -19.67 -20.88 7.73
C LYS A 195 -21.02 -20.48 8.32
N VAL A 196 -21.37 -20.98 9.51
CA VAL A 196 -22.62 -20.63 10.22
C VAL A 196 -22.69 -19.13 10.47
N LYS A 197 -21.61 -18.51 10.94
CA LYS A 197 -21.58 -17.06 11.16
C LYS A 197 -21.76 -16.28 9.84
N LYS A 198 -21.13 -16.70 8.74
CA LYS A 198 -21.33 -16.10 7.41
C LYS A 198 -22.77 -16.27 6.90
N GLU A 199 -23.40 -17.42 7.14
CA GLU A 199 -24.81 -17.65 6.79
C GLU A 199 -25.75 -16.76 7.60
N LEU A 200 -25.56 -16.68 8.92
CA LEU A 200 -26.40 -15.87 9.80
C LEU A 200 -26.22 -14.37 9.55
N ALA A 201 -25.00 -13.90 9.27
CA ALA A 201 -24.75 -12.52 8.86
C ALA A 201 -25.59 -12.12 7.65
N ARG A 202 -25.61 -12.98 6.60
CA ARG A 202 -26.43 -12.77 5.41
C ARG A 202 -27.93 -12.86 5.71
N LYS A 203 -28.36 -13.88 6.47
CA LYS A 203 -29.78 -14.10 6.82
C LYS A 203 -30.37 -12.90 7.56
N TYR A 204 -29.60 -12.29 8.46
CA TYR A 204 -30.05 -11.19 9.30
C TYR A 204 -29.62 -9.80 8.79
N ASN A 205 -28.88 -9.73 7.67
CA ASN A 205 -28.31 -8.51 7.11
C ASN A 205 -27.49 -7.70 8.15
N ILE A 206 -26.65 -8.40 8.91
CA ILE A 206 -25.75 -7.81 9.91
C ILE A 206 -24.30 -7.90 9.47
N ASP A 207 -23.49 -6.98 9.98
CA ASP A 207 -22.10 -6.88 9.59
C ASP A 207 -21.31 -8.07 10.13
N LEU A 208 -20.27 -8.45 9.40
CA LEU A 208 -19.36 -9.53 9.77
C LEU A 208 -17.91 -9.09 9.60
N ILE A 209 -17.10 -9.30 10.63
CA ILE A 209 -15.65 -9.13 10.58
C ILE A 209 -15.01 -10.53 10.40
N ASP A 210 -14.39 -10.77 9.24
CA ASP A 210 -13.73 -12.04 8.94
C ASP A 210 -12.33 -12.10 9.57
N LEU A 211 -12.26 -12.10 10.91
CA LEU A 211 -11.01 -12.27 11.66
C LEU A 211 -10.20 -13.48 11.18
N ASN A 212 -10.85 -14.57 10.77
CA ASN A 212 -10.18 -15.78 10.32
C ASN A 212 -9.30 -15.49 9.10
N TYR A 213 -9.85 -14.84 8.08
CA TYR A 213 -9.11 -14.44 6.87
C TYR A 213 -7.87 -13.61 7.19
N TYR A 214 -8.00 -12.59 8.04
CA TYR A 214 -6.86 -11.70 8.32
C TYR A 214 -5.81 -12.36 9.20
N THR A 215 -6.25 -13.12 10.21
CA THR A 215 -5.34 -13.80 11.13
C THR A 215 -4.65 -15.00 10.48
N GLU A 216 -5.31 -15.70 9.54
CA GLU A 216 -4.68 -16.71 8.68
C GLU A 216 -3.58 -16.07 7.83
N LYS A 217 -3.88 -14.93 7.18
CA LYS A 217 -2.87 -14.18 6.43
C LYS A 217 -1.71 -13.73 7.32
N PHE A 218 -1.98 -13.30 8.56
CA PHE A 218 -0.94 -12.93 9.51
C PHE A 218 -0.04 -14.11 9.84
N LEU A 219 -0.62 -15.28 10.15
CA LEU A 219 0.14 -16.49 10.42
C LEU A 219 0.97 -16.95 9.21
N ALA A 220 0.41 -16.85 7.99
CA ALA A 220 1.07 -17.30 6.77
C ALA A 220 2.14 -16.32 6.25
N SER A 221 1.95 -15.02 6.47
CA SER A 221 2.74 -13.98 5.79
C SER A 221 3.71 -13.25 6.72
N ASN A 222 3.51 -13.25 8.03
CA ASN A 222 4.44 -12.57 8.93
C ASN A 222 5.85 -13.20 8.85
N LYS A 223 6.85 -12.38 8.48
CA LYS A 223 8.27 -12.77 8.43
C LYS A 223 9.06 -12.42 9.71
N LEU A 224 8.47 -11.67 10.64
CA LEU A 224 9.17 -11.09 11.79
C LEU A 224 9.14 -11.99 13.02
N TYR A 225 8.00 -12.62 13.29
CA TYR A 225 7.77 -13.40 14.51
C TYR A 225 7.64 -14.89 14.24
N LYS A 226 8.04 -15.75 15.19
CA LYS A 226 7.78 -17.19 15.08
C LYS A 226 6.35 -17.49 15.51
N LEU A 227 5.81 -18.61 15.05
CA LEU A 227 4.44 -19.03 15.38
C LEU A 227 4.16 -19.07 16.89
N LYS A 228 5.12 -19.60 17.67
CA LYS A 228 5.00 -19.67 19.14
C LYS A 228 4.97 -18.30 19.83
N ASP A 229 5.46 -17.26 19.18
CA ASP A 229 5.45 -15.88 19.71
C ASP A 229 4.10 -15.19 19.40
N ILE A 230 3.21 -15.88 18.67
CA ILE A 230 1.89 -15.42 18.27
C ILE A 230 0.79 -16.31 18.89
N ILE A 231 0.91 -17.63 18.75
CA ILE A 231 -0.09 -18.64 19.11
C ILE A 231 0.58 -19.92 19.69
N PRO A 232 1.13 -19.86 20.92
CA PRO A 232 1.98 -20.92 21.47
C PRO A 232 1.29 -22.26 21.67
N ASP A 233 -0.03 -22.28 21.87
CA ASP A 233 -0.82 -23.49 22.07
C ASP A 233 -1.68 -23.87 20.85
N ASN A 234 -1.34 -23.30 19.68
CA ASN A 234 -2.03 -23.51 18.40
C ASN A 234 -3.50 -23.03 18.37
N LEU A 235 -4.00 -22.39 19.44
CA LEU A 235 -5.39 -21.92 19.53
C LEU A 235 -5.53 -20.45 19.97
N HIS A 236 -4.92 -20.07 21.08
CA HIS A 236 -5.11 -18.76 21.69
C HIS A 236 -3.99 -17.83 21.27
N PHE A 237 -4.36 -16.72 20.62
CA PHE A 237 -3.38 -15.66 20.40
C PHE A 237 -2.92 -15.07 21.74
N ILE A 238 -1.63 -14.78 21.84
CA ILE A 238 -1.09 -13.98 22.94
C ILE A 238 -1.04 -12.51 22.55
N ASP A 239 -0.41 -11.66 23.37
CA ASP A 239 -0.37 -10.21 23.25
C ASP A 239 -0.20 -9.69 21.81
N LEU A 240 0.72 -10.29 21.04
CA LEU A 240 0.99 -9.89 19.66
C LEU A 240 -0.18 -10.19 18.71
N GLY A 241 -0.80 -11.38 18.82
CA GLY A 241 -1.95 -11.74 17.99
C GLY A 241 -3.18 -10.91 18.36
N HIS A 242 -3.41 -10.66 19.65
CA HIS A 242 -4.47 -9.76 20.12
C HIS A 242 -4.28 -8.31 19.68
N LYS A 243 -3.03 -7.82 19.65
CA LYS A 243 -2.73 -6.52 19.06
C LYS A 243 -3.12 -6.50 17.58
N PHE A 244 -2.76 -7.52 16.82
CA PHE A 244 -3.13 -7.62 15.41
C PHE A 244 -4.66 -7.69 15.19
N GLU A 245 -5.39 -8.47 16.00
CA GLU A 245 -6.86 -8.49 16.00
C GLU A 245 -7.46 -7.10 16.23
N SER A 246 -6.93 -6.36 17.21
CA SER A 246 -7.38 -4.99 17.49
C SER A 246 -7.16 -4.06 16.31
N GLU A 247 -6.06 -4.22 15.59
CA GLU A 247 -5.71 -3.45 14.39
C GLU A 247 -6.67 -3.75 13.23
N ILE A 248 -7.08 -5.02 13.05
CA ILE A 248 -8.11 -5.42 12.06
C ILE A 248 -9.44 -4.78 12.41
N ILE A 249 -9.90 -4.97 13.66
CA ILE A 249 -11.21 -4.47 14.08
C ILE A 249 -11.26 -2.95 14.00
N PHE A 250 -10.16 -2.27 14.36
CA PHE A 250 -10.01 -0.83 14.19
C PHE A 250 -10.20 -0.41 12.72
N ALA A 251 -9.68 -1.17 11.76
CA ALA A 251 -9.85 -0.88 10.33
C ALA A 251 -11.31 -1.00 9.84
N TYR A 252 -12.16 -1.77 10.52
CA TYR A 252 -13.60 -1.83 10.23
C TYR A 252 -14.36 -0.63 10.82
N PHE A 253 -13.93 -0.12 11.97
CA PHE A 253 -14.55 1.04 12.59
C PHE A 253 -14.09 2.36 11.98
N CYS A 254 -12.79 2.50 11.69
CA CYS A 254 -12.21 3.76 11.22
C CYS A 254 -12.34 3.86 9.69
N PRO A 255 -13.21 4.75 9.15
CA PRO A 255 -13.43 4.88 7.71
C PRO A 255 -12.21 5.41 6.95
N ARG A 256 -11.21 5.97 7.66
CA ARG A 256 -10.00 6.56 7.06
C ARG A 256 -8.84 5.57 6.92
N VAL A 257 -9.00 4.31 7.34
CA VAL A 257 -7.94 3.31 7.18
C VAL A 257 -7.84 2.88 5.72
N VAL A 258 -6.65 3.03 5.15
CA VAL A 258 -6.37 2.54 3.79
C VAL A 258 -5.92 1.09 3.84
N MET A 259 -6.73 0.20 3.27
CA MET A 259 -6.40 -1.23 3.18
C MET A 259 -5.49 -1.50 1.98
N ILE A 260 -4.32 -2.07 2.23
CA ILE A 260 -3.40 -2.56 1.19
C ILE A 260 -3.44 -4.07 1.19
N ASN A 261 -3.91 -4.68 0.09
CA ASN A 261 -4.14 -6.13 -0.01
C ASN A 261 -3.74 -6.73 -1.37
N ASN A 262 -2.97 -5.99 -2.18
CA ASN A 262 -2.52 -6.42 -3.50
C ASN A 262 -1.24 -5.68 -3.90
N ASP A 263 -0.59 -6.18 -4.96
CA ASP A 263 0.69 -5.63 -5.45
C ASP A 263 0.55 -4.32 -6.26
N LYS A 264 -0.65 -3.72 -6.36
CA LYS A 264 -0.80 -2.48 -7.14
C LYS A 264 -0.16 -1.32 -6.38
N PRO A 265 0.58 -0.45 -7.10
CA PRO A 265 1.07 0.77 -6.49
C PRO A 265 -0.08 1.64 -6.00
N LEU A 266 0.10 2.21 -4.82
CA LEU A 266 -0.85 3.10 -4.18
C LEU A 266 -0.23 4.48 -4.03
N ILE A 267 -0.97 5.49 -4.48
CA ILE A 267 -0.60 6.90 -4.32
C ILE A 267 -1.46 7.46 -3.18
N LEU A 268 -0.80 8.06 -2.19
CA LEU A 268 -1.41 8.73 -1.06
C LEU A 268 -0.97 10.18 -1.10
N ASP A 269 -1.79 11.02 -1.71
CA ASP A 269 -1.53 12.46 -1.86
C ASP A 269 -2.74 13.27 -1.41
N PHE A 270 -2.72 14.57 -1.68
CA PHE A 270 -3.79 15.50 -1.30
C PHE A 270 -5.14 15.24 -1.98
N SER A 271 -5.20 14.37 -3.00
CA SER A 271 -6.45 13.93 -3.60
C SER A 271 -7.13 12.79 -2.82
N SER A 272 -6.42 12.17 -1.87
CA SER A 272 -6.92 11.05 -1.08
C SER A 272 -7.96 11.50 -0.06
N GLN A 273 -9.13 10.87 -0.08
CA GLN A 273 -10.19 11.06 0.91
C GLN A 273 -9.85 10.44 2.29
N ASN A 274 -8.74 9.70 2.38
CA ASN A 274 -8.30 9.00 3.58
C ASN A 274 -7.27 9.80 4.40
N ILE A 275 -7.00 11.06 4.03
CA ILE A 275 -6.17 11.94 4.85
C ILE A 275 -6.85 12.16 6.20
N LYS A 276 -6.16 11.80 7.28
CA LYS A 276 -6.64 12.02 8.66
C LYS A 276 -6.54 13.49 9.05
N SER A 277 -5.39 14.08 8.77
CA SER A 277 -5.07 15.48 9.06
C SER A 277 -3.89 15.90 8.21
N GLY A 278 -3.75 17.19 7.97
CA GLY A 278 -2.67 17.73 7.17
C GLY A 278 -2.82 19.23 7.04
N ILE A 279 -2.07 19.81 6.12
CA ILE A 279 -2.20 21.23 5.81
C ILE A 279 -3.57 21.55 5.19
N PRO A 280 -4.08 22.77 5.39
CA PRO A 280 -5.31 23.25 4.77
C PRO A 280 -5.30 23.20 3.23
N SER A 281 -6.47 23.00 2.63
CA SER A 281 -6.60 22.82 1.18
C SER A 281 -6.30 24.07 0.36
N ASP A 282 -6.42 25.26 0.92
CA ASP A 282 -6.02 26.53 0.30
C ASP A 282 -4.50 26.67 0.13
N LYS A 283 -3.71 25.79 0.77
CA LYS A 283 -2.25 25.70 0.61
C LYS A 283 -1.82 24.61 -0.38
N ILE A 284 -2.78 24.00 -1.07
CA ILE A 284 -2.57 22.92 -2.03
C ILE A 284 -2.80 23.47 -3.43
N SER A 285 -1.84 23.25 -4.33
CA SER A 285 -1.91 23.66 -5.72
C SER A 285 -2.59 22.59 -6.58
N TYR A 286 -3.61 23.00 -7.33
CA TYR A 286 -4.45 22.13 -8.17
C TYR A 286 -4.29 22.37 -9.70
N GLU A 287 -3.56 23.40 -10.13
CA GLU A 287 -3.65 23.94 -11.52
C GLU A 287 -2.54 23.50 -12.49
N ASN A 288 -2.85 23.39 -13.79
CA ASN A 288 -1.90 23.22 -14.91
C ASN A 288 -0.95 24.42 -15.09
N ASN A 289 -0.10 24.73 -14.12
CA ASN A 289 1.06 25.59 -14.34
C ASN A 289 2.25 24.75 -14.85
N LEU A 290 3.29 25.41 -15.37
CA LEU A 290 4.50 24.73 -15.85
C LEU A 290 5.14 23.83 -14.77
N LEU A 291 5.02 24.20 -13.48
CA LEU A 291 5.40 23.35 -12.37
C LEU A 291 4.60 22.02 -12.36
N ASN A 292 3.30 22.06 -12.60
CA ASN A 292 2.42 20.89 -12.56
C ASN A 292 2.61 19.92 -13.73
N LEU A 293 3.01 20.41 -14.91
CA LEU A 293 3.50 19.56 -15.99
C LEU A 293 4.76 18.78 -15.60
N TRP A 294 5.60 19.34 -14.70
CA TRP A 294 6.79 18.66 -14.18
C TRP A 294 6.47 17.58 -13.13
N TYR A 295 5.45 17.76 -12.30
CA TYR A 295 5.00 16.76 -11.30
C TYR A 295 4.21 15.59 -11.90
N ASN A 296 3.45 15.83 -12.98
CA ASN A 296 2.63 14.80 -13.65
C ASN A 296 3.44 13.58 -14.13
N ASN A 297 4.76 13.72 -14.33
CA ASN A 297 5.66 12.63 -14.73
C ASN A 297 5.81 11.52 -13.67
N TYR A 298 5.39 11.75 -12.42
CA TYR A 298 5.43 10.77 -11.32
C TYR A 298 4.04 10.33 -10.83
N ASN A 299 3.00 10.49 -11.65
CA ASN A 299 1.61 10.10 -11.38
C ASN A 299 0.89 10.84 -10.23
N PHE A 300 1.51 11.83 -9.59
CA PHE A 300 0.85 12.68 -8.60
C PHE A 300 0.07 13.79 -9.28
N LYS A 301 -1.16 14.03 -8.81
CA LYS A 301 -2.07 15.03 -9.41
C LYS A 301 -2.09 16.35 -8.66
N SER A 302 -1.51 16.37 -7.46
CA SER A 302 -1.60 17.46 -6.51
C SER A 302 -0.30 17.61 -5.74
N TYR A 303 0.05 18.85 -5.41
CA TYR A 303 1.20 19.16 -4.58
C TYR A 303 0.88 20.33 -3.65
N ALA A 304 1.54 20.37 -2.52
CA ALA A 304 1.59 21.51 -1.64
C ALA A 304 2.86 22.29 -1.92
N TYR A 305 2.74 23.58 -2.13
CA TYR A 305 3.87 24.51 -2.11
C TYR A 305 3.53 25.64 -1.16
N TYR A 306 4.26 25.71 -0.06
CA TYR A 306 3.92 26.57 1.07
C TYR A 306 5.17 27.18 1.69
N ASP A 307 5.23 28.51 1.68
CA ASP A 307 6.20 29.30 2.43
C ASP A 307 5.56 29.69 3.77
N LYS A 308 6.14 29.21 4.88
CA LYS A 308 5.68 29.51 6.24
C LYS A 308 6.45 30.70 6.83
N GLU A 309 5.73 31.54 7.56
CA GLU A 309 6.29 32.74 8.19
C GLU A 309 7.22 32.43 9.38
N ASN A 310 7.00 31.29 10.04
CA ASN A 310 7.76 30.85 11.22
C ASN A 310 8.49 29.53 10.95
N LYS A 311 9.36 29.11 11.88
CA LYS A 311 10.13 27.86 11.76
C LYS A 311 9.44 26.65 12.40
N ASP A 312 8.16 26.75 12.75
CA ASP A 312 7.48 25.67 13.48
C ASP A 312 7.26 24.46 12.57
N ASP A 313 7.43 23.27 13.11
CA ASP A 313 7.20 22.03 12.39
C ASP A 313 5.70 21.80 12.14
N ILE A 314 5.36 21.39 10.92
CA ILE A 314 3.99 21.23 10.46
C ILE A 314 3.79 19.82 9.93
N LEU A 315 2.66 19.21 10.32
CA LEU A 315 2.16 17.98 9.74
C LEU A 315 1.56 18.25 8.36
N VAL A 316 2.24 17.77 7.32
CA VAL A 316 1.82 17.94 5.92
C VAL A 316 0.64 17.03 5.59
N GLN A 317 0.78 15.75 5.89
CA GLN A 317 -0.22 14.70 5.66
C GLN A 317 -0.08 13.60 6.73
N ASP A 318 -1.20 13.04 7.18
CA ASP A 318 -1.29 11.91 8.11
C ASP A 318 -2.23 10.85 7.52
N PHE A 319 -1.70 9.65 7.32
CA PHE A 319 -2.44 8.48 6.84
C PHE A 319 -2.36 7.34 7.83
N ILE A 320 -3.44 6.57 7.86
CA ILE A 320 -3.48 5.28 8.56
C ILE A 320 -3.63 4.20 7.49
N ILE A 321 -2.75 3.23 7.51
CA ILE A 321 -2.71 2.15 6.52
C ILE A 321 -2.76 0.83 7.23
N PHE A 322 -3.63 -0.07 6.79
CA PHE A 322 -3.56 -1.46 7.21
C PHE A 322 -2.99 -2.30 6.08
N ASN A 323 -1.75 -2.78 6.27
CA ASN A 323 -0.97 -3.46 5.25
C ASN A 323 -1.07 -4.99 5.44
N MET A 324 -1.59 -5.67 4.42
CA MET A 324 -1.70 -7.13 4.36
C MET A 324 -0.68 -7.78 3.43
N GLU A 325 0.33 -7.02 2.98
CA GLU A 325 1.37 -7.48 2.07
C GLU A 325 2.77 -7.33 2.67
N ASN A 326 3.67 -8.24 2.31
CA ASN A 326 5.08 -8.15 2.70
C ASN A 326 5.90 -7.32 1.71
N ASP A 327 7.03 -6.79 2.20
CA ASP A 327 8.03 -6.12 1.38
C ASP A 327 7.48 -4.86 0.67
N MET A 328 6.41 -4.28 1.21
CA MET A 328 5.85 -3.01 0.76
C MET A 328 6.74 -1.86 1.19
N ASN A 329 7.24 -1.10 0.23
CA ASN A 329 8.08 0.05 0.45
C ASN A 329 7.28 1.34 0.32
N ILE A 330 7.68 2.31 1.13
CA ILE A 330 7.17 3.67 1.08
C ILE A 330 8.23 4.55 0.46
N TYR A 331 7.81 5.29 -0.55
CA TYR A 331 8.58 6.34 -1.16
C TYR A 331 7.90 7.67 -0.84
N THR A 332 8.68 8.65 -0.40
CA THR A 332 8.22 10.04 -0.28
C THR A 332 8.91 10.87 -1.34
N VAL A 333 8.34 12.02 -1.67
CA VAL A 333 8.97 12.98 -2.59
C VAL A 333 9.60 14.14 -1.83
N GLN A 334 10.76 14.58 -2.30
CA GLN A 334 11.60 15.65 -1.77
C GLN A 334 10.95 17.05 -1.84
N ILE A 335 11.15 17.80 -0.75
CA ILE A 335 10.89 19.24 -0.58
C ILE A 335 12.07 20.04 -1.13
N SER A 336 11.83 20.86 -2.15
CA SER A 336 12.80 21.83 -2.67
C SER A 336 12.33 23.27 -2.37
N PRO A 337 13.21 24.16 -1.89
CA PRO A 337 12.87 25.56 -1.66
C PRO A 337 12.69 26.26 -3.01
N GLY A 338 11.56 26.95 -3.20
CA GLY A 338 11.34 27.71 -4.41
C GLY A 338 12.39 28.80 -4.60
N GLU A 339 12.69 29.04 -5.87
CA GLU A 339 13.57 30.05 -6.48
C GLU A 339 13.97 31.18 -5.51
N ASN A 340 15.14 31.06 -4.89
CA ASN A 340 15.95 32.21 -4.48
C ASN A 340 17.40 31.72 -4.30
N HIS A 341 18.32 32.40 -4.99
CA HIS A 341 19.74 32.07 -5.16
C HIS A 341 20.60 32.18 -3.89
N GLU A 342 20.00 32.23 -2.70
CA GLU A 342 20.70 32.27 -1.42
C GLU A 342 20.25 31.09 -0.53
N MET A 343 20.60 29.87 -0.93
CA MET A 343 20.35 28.68 -0.12
C MET A 343 21.42 28.50 0.94
N ASN A 344 21.08 28.79 2.20
CA ASN A 344 21.69 28.09 3.32
C ASN A 344 21.13 26.66 3.33
N LEU A 345 21.96 25.67 3.02
CA LEU A 345 21.63 24.25 3.24
C LEU A 345 21.19 24.08 4.70
N CYS A 346 20.10 23.34 4.95
CA CYS A 346 19.68 22.99 6.30
C CYS A 346 20.84 22.25 6.99
N LEU A 347 21.46 22.90 7.98
CA LEU A 347 22.68 22.41 8.61
C LEU A 347 22.39 21.29 9.61
N THR A 348 21.12 21.15 10.03
CA THR A 348 20.71 20.22 11.10
C THR A 348 19.53 19.33 10.71
N ASP A 349 19.46 18.12 11.29
CA ASP A 349 18.36 17.15 11.09
C ASP A 349 16.99 17.61 11.63
N ILE A 350 16.97 18.66 12.44
CA ILE A 350 15.75 19.27 12.97
C ILE A 350 15.12 20.20 11.93
N GLU A 351 15.94 20.83 11.11
CA GLU A 351 15.48 21.71 10.03
C GLU A 351 14.93 20.93 8.85
N LYS A 352 15.36 19.68 8.66
CA LYS A 352 15.00 18.87 7.50
C LYS A 352 13.61 18.26 7.62
N PRO A 353 12.86 18.17 6.50
CA PRO A 353 11.65 17.38 6.44
C PRO A 353 11.89 15.91 6.75
N TYR A 354 10.86 15.25 7.22
CA TYR A 354 10.96 13.87 7.68
C TYR A 354 9.63 13.13 7.57
N ALA A 355 9.71 11.81 7.46
CA ALA A 355 8.56 10.93 7.62
C ALA A 355 8.55 10.36 9.05
N MET A 356 7.37 10.29 9.68
CA MET A 356 7.15 9.46 10.87
C MET A 356 6.42 8.20 10.45
N ILE A 357 6.99 7.05 10.81
CA ILE A 357 6.39 5.75 10.52
C ILE A 357 6.29 5.01 11.84
N ASN A 358 5.06 4.82 12.32
CA ASN A 358 4.79 4.23 13.64
C ASN A 358 5.58 4.89 14.77
N GLY A 359 5.67 6.22 14.76
CA GLY A 359 6.41 7.00 15.76
C GLY A 359 7.92 7.06 15.54
N LYS A 360 8.48 6.35 14.55
CA LYS A 360 9.90 6.43 14.20
C LYS A 360 10.15 7.56 13.20
N LYS A 361 10.96 8.54 13.60
CA LYS A 361 11.43 9.63 12.73
C LYS A 361 12.43 9.11 11.71
N LEU A 362 12.21 9.45 10.46
CA LEU A 362 13.17 9.27 9.38
C LEU A 362 13.36 10.59 8.63
N VAL A 363 14.51 11.21 8.86
CA VAL A 363 14.93 12.43 8.16
C VAL A 363 15.08 12.10 6.67
N LEU A 364 14.43 12.90 5.83
CA LEU A 364 14.59 12.77 4.39
C LEU A 364 15.96 13.35 4.05
N GLN A 365 16.87 12.49 3.58
CA GLN A 365 18.22 12.94 3.25
C GLN A 365 18.18 13.94 2.10
N ASP A 366 18.89 15.05 2.27
CA ASP A 366 19.24 15.94 1.16
C ASP A 366 20.14 15.15 0.22
N THR A 367 19.63 14.79 -0.96
CA THR A 367 20.51 14.29 -2.03
C THR A 367 21.15 15.45 -2.80
N PHE A 368 21.26 16.64 -2.21
CA PHE A 368 21.83 17.83 -2.84
C PHE A 368 23.35 17.91 -2.66
N LYS A 369 24.09 17.68 -3.74
CA LYS A 369 25.37 18.35 -3.98
C LYS A 369 25.10 19.66 -4.72
N GLN A 370 25.54 20.75 -4.11
CA GLN A 370 25.31 22.16 -4.46
C GLN A 370 25.79 22.58 -5.86
N TYR A 371 26.58 21.76 -6.56
CA TYR A 371 27.29 22.18 -7.78
C TYR A 371 26.64 21.78 -9.11
N TYR A 372 25.58 20.97 -9.12
CA TYR A 372 25.16 20.28 -10.34
C TYR A 372 23.84 20.74 -10.99
N PHE A 373 23.05 21.64 -10.38
CA PHE A 373 21.64 21.82 -10.79
C PHE A 373 21.06 23.24 -10.65
N GLU A 374 21.65 24.24 -11.29
CA GLU A 374 21.09 25.60 -11.26
C GLU A 374 19.76 25.79 -12.03
N LYS A 375 19.29 24.82 -12.84
CA LYS A 375 18.06 24.97 -13.64
C LYS A 375 17.19 23.70 -13.79
N GLY A 376 17.43 22.66 -13.00
CA GLY A 376 16.81 21.33 -13.20
C GLY A 376 16.06 20.81 -11.97
N PHE A 377 14.80 21.22 -11.84
CA PHE A 377 13.89 20.83 -10.76
C PHE A 377 13.56 19.33 -10.83
N MET A 378 13.94 18.54 -9.82
CA MET A 378 13.59 17.11 -9.78
C MET A 378 13.15 16.61 -8.43
N TYR A 379 11.95 16.04 -8.43
CA TYR A 379 11.34 15.29 -7.35
C TYR A 379 11.89 13.86 -7.37
N ARG A 380 12.81 13.52 -6.45
CA ARG A 380 13.24 12.14 -6.25
C ARG A 380 12.33 11.43 -5.25
N LEU A 381 11.86 10.24 -5.62
CA LEU A 381 11.24 9.29 -4.71
C LEU A 381 12.33 8.75 -3.76
N ILE A 382 12.28 9.16 -2.50
CA ILE A 382 13.17 8.70 -1.44
C ILE A 382 12.46 7.54 -0.74
N LYS A 383 13.04 6.35 -0.77
CA LYS A 383 12.58 5.22 0.04
C LYS A 383 12.80 5.58 1.51
N THR A 384 11.71 5.64 2.27
CA THR A 384 11.74 6.11 3.65
C THR A 384 11.80 4.94 4.63
N SER A 385 10.91 3.97 4.51
CA SER A 385 11.07 2.66 5.14
C SER A 385 10.10 1.65 4.52
N ILE A 386 10.11 0.43 5.06
CA ILE A 386 9.16 -0.63 4.75
C ILE A 386 7.96 -0.52 5.69
N LEU A 387 6.75 -0.80 5.18
CA LEU A 387 5.53 -0.92 5.99
C LEU A 387 5.55 -2.25 6.75
N LYS A 388 5.21 -2.23 8.05
CA LYS A 388 4.97 -3.50 8.76
C LYS A 388 3.70 -4.15 8.24
N PHE A 389 3.59 -5.46 8.40
CA PHE A 389 2.32 -6.16 8.30
C PHE A 389 1.40 -5.68 9.43
N GLY A 390 0.14 -5.35 9.15
CA GLY A 390 -0.81 -4.73 10.08
C GLY A 390 -0.92 -3.19 9.97
N LEU A 391 -1.36 -2.54 11.04
CA LEU A 391 -1.70 -1.11 11.07
C LEU A 391 -0.47 -0.21 11.18
N ASN A 392 -0.24 0.64 10.19
CA ASN A 392 0.82 1.63 10.12
C ASN A 392 0.25 3.04 10.21
N ARG A 393 0.91 3.92 10.95
CA ARG A 393 0.70 5.37 10.88
C ARG A 393 1.82 6.01 10.09
N LEU A 394 1.46 6.78 9.05
CA LEU A 394 2.39 7.51 8.20
C LEU A 394 2.14 8.99 8.31
N GLN A 395 3.16 9.76 8.66
CA GLN A 395 3.07 11.21 8.72
C GLN A 395 4.22 11.83 7.94
N LEU A 396 3.91 12.83 7.12
CA LEU A 396 4.91 13.65 6.46
C LEU A 396 4.99 14.98 7.20
N CYS A 397 6.17 15.36 7.65
CA CYS A 397 6.41 16.58 8.42
C CYS A 397 7.43 17.48 7.72
N THR A 398 7.29 18.78 7.93
CA THR A 398 8.13 19.80 7.27
C THR A 398 9.51 19.93 7.90
N GLY A 399 9.67 19.53 9.17
CA GLY A 399 10.77 20.00 10.00
C GLY A 399 10.70 21.52 10.20
N ASN A 400 11.80 22.13 10.65
CA ASN A 400 11.85 23.58 10.86
C ASN A 400 12.08 24.40 9.56
N ASN A 401 12.00 23.77 8.38
CA ASN A 401 12.18 24.44 7.10
C ASN A 401 11.01 25.37 6.75
N ASN A 402 11.31 26.62 6.43
CA ASN A 402 10.35 27.68 6.12
C ASN A 402 9.78 27.63 4.70
N LYS A 403 10.28 26.75 3.83
CA LYS A 403 9.66 26.43 2.53
C LYS A 403 9.35 24.94 2.42
N VAL A 404 8.16 24.61 1.95
CA VAL A 404 7.66 23.23 1.84
C VAL A 404 7.17 22.99 0.41
N SER A 405 7.65 21.92 -0.22
CA SER A 405 7.12 21.40 -1.48
C SER A 405 6.90 19.89 -1.36
N ALA A 406 5.65 19.43 -1.31
CA ALA A 406 5.35 18.01 -1.06
C ALA A 406 4.21 17.52 -1.94
N VAL A 407 4.20 16.22 -2.29
CA VAL A 407 3.06 15.58 -2.98
C VAL A 407 2.38 14.54 -2.08
N GLY A 408 3.17 13.67 -1.45
CA GLY A 408 2.70 12.64 -0.53
C GLY A 408 3.54 11.37 -0.59
N PHE A 409 2.90 10.24 -0.38
CA PHE A 409 3.53 8.92 -0.37
C PHE A 409 3.17 8.10 -1.60
N TYR A 410 4.14 7.34 -2.09
CA TYR A 410 3.94 6.28 -3.06
C TYR A 410 4.31 4.95 -2.40
N VAL A 411 3.38 4.02 -2.39
CA VAL A 411 3.53 2.72 -1.76
C VAL A 411 3.54 1.63 -2.83
N LYS A 412 4.59 0.81 -2.83
CA LYS A 412 4.84 -0.19 -3.87
C LYS A 412 5.73 -1.30 -3.30
N LYS A 413 5.53 -2.53 -3.74
CA LYS A 413 6.49 -3.63 -3.50
C LYS A 413 7.79 -3.37 -4.27
N GLU A 414 8.94 -3.50 -3.61
CA GLU A 414 10.22 -3.35 -4.34
C GLU A 414 10.31 -4.43 -5.42
N ILE A 415 10.62 -4.01 -6.63
CA ILE A 415 11.25 -4.88 -7.61
C ILE A 415 12.73 -4.60 -7.44
N PRO A 416 13.58 -5.58 -7.11
CA PRO A 416 15.02 -5.34 -6.95
C PRO A 416 15.59 -4.75 -8.24
N SER A 417 16.01 -3.48 -8.22
CA SER A 417 16.64 -2.80 -9.35
C SER A 417 18.15 -2.71 -9.10
N ASN A 418 18.91 -3.63 -9.68
CA ASN A 418 20.38 -3.70 -9.59
C ASN A 418 21.09 -2.86 -10.68
N SER A 419 20.71 -1.60 -10.91
CA SER A 419 21.45 -0.77 -11.89
C SER A 419 21.41 0.73 -11.59
N SER A 420 22.60 1.31 -11.37
CA SER A 420 22.86 2.75 -11.47
C SER A 420 22.95 3.22 -12.94
N PRO A 421 22.33 4.32 -13.39
CA PRO A 421 22.38 4.72 -14.80
C PRO A 421 23.73 5.35 -15.22
N ILE A 422 24.20 5.13 -16.45
CA ILE A 422 25.44 5.66 -17.06
C ILE A 422 25.16 6.36 -18.41
N SER A 423 25.64 7.58 -18.64
CA SER A 423 25.72 8.25 -19.97
C SER A 423 27.15 8.54 -20.36
N PHE A 424 27.35 8.81 -21.65
CA PHE A 424 28.63 9.19 -22.25
C PHE A 424 28.47 10.49 -23.04
N ILE A 425 29.40 11.44 -22.88
CA ILE A 425 29.47 12.70 -23.64
C ILE A 425 30.80 12.74 -24.36
N GLN A 426 30.79 12.98 -25.67
CA GLN A 426 32.01 13.31 -26.42
C GLN A 426 32.30 14.81 -26.33
N LYS A 427 33.50 15.17 -25.85
CA LYS A 427 34.05 16.52 -25.81
C LYS A 427 34.59 16.92 -27.19
N LEU A 428 34.76 18.24 -27.39
CA LEU A 428 35.22 18.86 -28.65
C LEU A 428 36.60 18.39 -29.13
N ASP A 429 37.45 17.88 -28.24
CA ASP A 429 38.77 17.31 -28.57
C ASP A 429 38.68 15.85 -29.05
N GLY A 430 37.47 15.32 -29.22
CA GLY A 430 37.22 13.92 -29.56
C GLY A 430 37.30 12.96 -28.37
N SER A 431 37.74 13.42 -27.20
CA SER A 431 37.73 12.63 -25.97
C SER A 431 36.29 12.40 -25.51
N LYS A 432 36.01 11.26 -24.92
CA LYS A 432 34.66 10.92 -24.49
C LYS A 432 34.67 10.61 -22.99
N SER A 433 33.75 11.21 -22.26
CA SER A 433 33.67 11.12 -20.79
C SER A 433 32.38 10.45 -20.34
N LYS A 434 32.48 9.64 -19.28
CA LYS A 434 31.34 8.98 -18.65
C LYS A 434 30.72 9.90 -17.60
N ASN A 435 29.46 10.30 -17.79
CA ASN A 435 28.69 11.06 -16.81
C ASN A 435 27.52 10.24 -16.24
N SER A 436 27.26 10.41 -14.94
CA SER A 436 26.10 9.81 -14.25
C SER A 436 24.83 10.54 -14.68
N ILE A 437 23.80 9.82 -15.12
CA ILE A 437 22.60 10.49 -15.65
C ILE A 437 21.69 10.98 -14.51
N MET A 438 21.01 12.10 -14.78
CA MET A 438 19.79 12.56 -14.10
C MET A 438 18.73 11.43 -14.02
N PRO A 439 17.86 11.41 -12.99
CA PRO A 439 16.99 10.30 -12.65
C PRO A 439 16.06 9.88 -13.78
N TYR A 440 16.00 8.57 -13.98
CA TYR A 440 15.04 7.90 -14.83
C TYR A 440 13.96 7.22 -13.99
N THR A 441 12.75 7.13 -14.55
CA THR A 441 11.69 6.31 -13.97
C THR A 441 11.92 4.85 -14.35
N TYR A 442 12.35 4.02 -13.41
CA TYR A 442 12.47 2.57 -13.59
C TYR A 442 11.10 1.95 -13.90
N LYS A 443 10.95 1.40 -15.09
CA LYS A 443 9.88 0.46 -15.41
C LYS A 443 10.54 -0.78 -16.01
N ASN A 444 10.15 -1.94 -15.50
CA ASN A 444 10.58 -3.23 -16.01
C ASN A 444 9.67 -3.55 -17.20
N TYR A 445 10.21 -3.52 -18.42
CA TYR A 445 9.43 -3.58 -19.66
C TYR A 445 9.44 -4.97 -20.32
N PHE A 446 10.24 -5.92 -19.82
CA PHE A 446 10.65 -7.12 -20.57
C PHE A 446 9.77 -8.36 -20.39
N ASN A 447 8.60 -8.27 -19.75
CA ASN A 447 7.66 -9.39 -19.81
C ASN A 447 6.99 -9.54 -21.19
N ASN A 448 7.13 -8.54 -22.08
CA ASN A 448 6.36 -8.38 -23.32
C ASN A 448 7.23 -7.75 -24.44
N ASN A 449 6.89 -7.95 -25.72
CA ASN A 449 7.52 -7.22 -26.84
C ASN A 449 7.19 -5.72 -26.74
N VAL A 450 8.21 -4.85 -26.81
CA VAL A 450 8.00 -3.40 -26.63
C VAL A 450 8.51 -2.61 -27.82
N LEU A 451 7.68 -1.66 -28.24
CA LEU A 451 7.97 -0.68 -29.28
C LEU A 451 7.99 0.73 -28.68
N PHE A 452 9.13 1.40 -28.87
CA PHE A 452 9.37 2.76 -28.43
C PHE A 452 9.39 3.70 -29.64
N LYS A 453 8.91 4.92 -29.44
CA LYS A 453 9.26 6.08 -30.26
C LYS A 453 10.16 6.99 -29.45
N LEU A 454 11.39 7.17 -29.91
CA LEU A 454 12.32 8.19 -29.46
C LEU A 454 12.03 9.47 -30.23
N LYS A 455 11.75 10.56 -29.54
CA LYS A 455 11.72 11.90 -30.12
C LYS A 455 12.89 12.67 -29.54
N LEU A 456 13.72 13.27 -30.38
CA LEU A 456 14.86 14.02 -29.91
C LEU A 456 14.61 15.51 -30.11
N ASP A 457 14.80 16.29 -29.05
CA ASP A 457 14.87 17.75 -29.11
C ASP A 457 16.30 18.15 -28.80
N THR A 458 17.02 18.68 -29.79
CA THR A 458 18.46 18.93 -29.68
C THR A 458 18.84 20.24 -30.33
N ASN A 459 19.76 20.99 -29.70
CA ASN A 459 20.47 22.10 -30.34
C ASN A 459 21.91 21.69 -30.74
N ILE A 460 22.25 20.41 -30.67
CA ILE A 460 23.55 19.85 -31.11
C ILE A 460 23.69 19.98 -32.65
N GLU A 461 24.85 20.46 -33.11
CA GLU A 461 25.20 20.54 -34.54
C GLU A 461 25.44 19.16 -35.19
N ASP A 462 25.18 19.03 -36.50
CA ASP A 462 25.12 17.75 -37.23
C ASP A 462 26.40 16.87 -37.17
N CYS A 463 27.55 17.41 -36.75
CA CYS A 463 28.85 16.73 -36.70
C CYS A 463 29.22 16.07 -35.35
N LYS A 464 28.35 16.11 -34.34
CA LYS A 464 28.63 15.55 -32.99
C LYS A 464 27.96 14.18 -32.79
N ASP A 465 28.68 13.22 -32.20
CA ASP A 465 28.14 11.90 -31.82
C ASP A 465 27.01 12.07 -30.77
N LEU A 466 25.83 11.55 -31.07
CA LEU A 466 24.74 11.44 -30.11
C LEU A 466 24.56 9.98 -29.66
N ILE A 467 24.84 9.74 -28.39
CA ILE A 467 24.73 8.41 -27.78
C ILE A 467 23.42 8.29 -27.01
N ILE A 468 22.55 7.40 -27.46
CA ILE A 468 21.25 7.09 -26.86
C ILE A 468 21.29 5.67 -26.27
N PRO A 469 21.35 5.51 -24.93
CA PRO A 469 21.19 4.21 -24.29
C PRO A 469 19.86 3.56 -24.69
N ILE A 470 19.93 2.33 -25.21
CA ILE A 470 18.76 1.50 -25.56
C ILE A 470 18.52 0.47 -24.46
N PHE A 471 19.58 -0.13 -23.91
CA PHE A 471 19.46 -1.22 -22.94
C PHE A 471 20.64 -1.18 -21.96
N ASP A 472 20.38 -1.38 -20.67
CA ASP A 472 21.42 -1.41 -19.64
C ASP A 472 21.11 -2.49 -18.60
N THR A 473 22.11 -3.31 -18.28
CA THR A 473 22.08 -4.35 -17.23
C THR A 473 23.19 -4.13 -16.22
N ALA A 474 23.34 -5.02 -15.25
CA ALA A 474 24.42 -4.97 -14.25
C ALA A 474 25.82 -5.23 -14.84
N ASP A 475 25.91 -5.89 -16.00
CA ASP A 475 27.18 -6.33 -16.58
C ASP A 475 27.43 -5.81 -18.00
N ASN A 476 26.37 -5.60 -18.80
CA ASN A 476 26.47 -5.12 -20.19
C ASN A 476 25.34 -4.16 -20.55
N GLY A 477 25.48 -3.44 -21.67
CA GLY A 477 24.37 -2.69 -22.26
C GLY A 477 24.53 -2.45 -23.75
N ILE A 478 23.54 -1.78 -24.32
CA ILE A 478 23.42 -1.46 -25.75
C ILE A 478 23.01 0.01 -25.87
N PHE A 479 23.62 0.74 -26.79
CA PHE A 479 23.25 2.10 -27.14
C PHE A 479 23.20 2.28 -28.65
N LEU A 480 22.44 3.28 -29.08
CA LEU A 480 22.46 3.81 -30.44
C LEU A 480 23.43 4.99 -30.48
N ASN A 481 24.39 4.96 -31.38
CA ASN A 481 25.21 6.11 -31.73
C ASN A 481 24.64 6.73 -33.01
N LEU A 482 24.38 8.02 -33.01
CA LEU A 482 24.00 8.77 -34.20
C LEU A 482 25.12 9.75 -34.51
N LYS A 483 25.69 9.65 -35.71
CA LYS A 483 26.75 10.54 -36.17
C LYS A 483 26.49 10.91 -37.62
N ASP A 484 26.31 12.21 -37.90
CA ASP A 484 25.96 12.68 -39.24
C ASP A 484 24.74 11.90 -39.80
N SER A 485 24.90 11.12 -40.86
CA SER A 485 23.86 10.25 -41.43
C SER A 485 23.97 8.77 -41.02
N ILE A 486 24.87 8.43 -40.11
CA ILE A 486 25.19 7.06 -39.72
C ILE A 486 24.54 6.71 -38.37
N PHE A 487 23.82 5.61 -38.36
CA PHE A 487 23.28 4.94 -37.18
C PHE A 487 24.17 3.76 -36.84
N GLU A 488 24.65 3.68 -35.60
CA GLU A 488 25.41 2.53 -35.12
C GLU A 488 24.75 1.95 -33.87
N LEU A 489 24.50 0.65 -33.87
CA LEU A 489 24.13 -0.07 -32.66
C LEU A 489 25.41 -0.61 -32.03
N CYS A 490 25.65 -0.26 -30.78
CA CYS A 490 26.88 -0.59 -30.07
C CYS A 490 26.57 -1.28 -28.75
N THR A 491 27.41 -2.24 -28.38
CA THR A 491 27.34 -2.94 -27.08
C THR A 491 28.52 -2.52 -26.20
N TYR A 492 28.32 -2.53 -24.88
CA TYR A 492 29.36 -2.18 -23.90
C TYR A 492 29.34 -3.11 -22.68
N LYS A 493 30.50 -3.26 -22.03
CA LYS A 493 30.64 -3.91 -20.71
C LYS A 493 30.63 -2.86 -19.60
N ARG A 494 29.79 -3.06 -18.60
CA ARG A 494 29.53 -2.08 -17.52
C ARG A 494 30.61 -2.04 -16.45
N ARG A 495 31.21 -3.18 -16.09
CA ARG A 495 32.17 -3.33 -14.98
C ARG A 495 33.64 -3.27 -15.39
N SER A 496 33.96 -2.65 -16.53
CA SER A 496 35.36 -2.44 -16.92
C SER A 496 36.08 -1.58 -15.86
N THR A 497 37.30 -1.94 -15.47
CA THR A 497 38.17 -1.14 -14.59
C THR A 497 38.69 0.13 -15.27
N GLU A 498 38.61 0.18 -16.60
CA GLU A 498 38.88 1.35 -17.44
C GLU A 498 37.56 2.06 -17.74
N ILE A 499 36.94 2.59 -16.69
CA ILE A 499 35.58 3.15 -16.71
C ILE A 499 35.39 4.25 -17.77
N ASP A 500 36.48 4.83 -18.27
CA ASP A 500 36.53 5.93 -19.24
C ASP A 500 37.00 5.53 -20.65
N ASN A 501 37.28 4.23 -20.91
CA ASN A 501 37.87 3.82 -22.18
C ASN A 501 36.82 3.27 -23.17
N ILE A 502 36.46 4.12 -24.13
CA ILE A 502 35.47 3.87 -25.19
C ILE A 502 35.94 2.89 -26.27
N GLU A 503 37.21 2.52 -26.25
CA GLU A 503 37.74 1.43 -27.07
C GLU A 503 37.18 0.04 -26.68
N ASN A 504 36.40 -0.06 -25.59
CA ASN A 504 35.72 -1.29 -25.16
C ASN A 504 34.32 -1.51 -25.78
N TYR A 505 33.89 -0.69 -26.74
CA TYR A 505 32.62 -0.89 -27.42
C TYR A 505 32.73 -1.77 -28.64
N VAL A 506 31.76 -2.66 -28.78
CA VAL A 506 31.64 -3.48 -29.99
C VAL A 506 30.46 -2.95 -30.78
N LYS A 507 30.77 -2.34 -31.92
CA LYS A 507 29.78 -2.03 -32.95
C LYS A 507 29.19 -3.34 -33.46
N VAL A 508 27.88 -3.50 -33.31
CA VAL A 508 27.16 -4.72 -33.70
C VAL A 508 26.30 -4.54 -34.94
N ALA A 509 25.92 -3.30 -35.27
CA ALA A 509 25.31 -2.95 -36.54
C ALA A 509 25.61 -1.49 -36.89
N SER A 510 25.63 -1.17 -38.18
CA SER A 510 25.78 0.20 -38.67
C SER A 510 25.08 0.36 -40.01
N VAL A 511 24.43 1.51 -40.21
CA VAL A 511 23.76 1.86 -41.46
C VAL A 511 23.87 3.37 -41.70
N ASP A 512 24.19 3.76 -42.93
CA ASP A 512 24.10 5.13 -43.38
C ASP A 512 22.72 5.33 -44.02
N VAL A 513 21.94 6.25 -43.47
CA VAL A 513 20.57 6.52 -43.91
C VAL A 513 20.46 7.77 -44.79
N GLY A 514 21.57 8.44 -45.09
CA GLY A 514 21.63 9.59 -46.00
C GLY A 514 20.83 10.82 -45.57
N ILE A 515 20.34 10.85 -44.33
CA ILE A 515 19.60 11.96 -43.73
C ILE A 515 20.37 12.38 -42.48
N SER A 516 20.50 13.69 -42.24
CA SER A 516 21.26 14.18 -41.09
C SER A 516 20.63 13.77 -39.75
N SER A 517 21.49 13.56 -38.75
CA SER A 517 21.13 13.19 -37.38
C SER A 517 20.13 14.17 -36.77
N LYS A 518 20.25 15.48 -37.09
CA LYS A 518 19.32 16.52 -36.67
C LYS A 518 17.93 16.42 -37.31
N SER A 519 17.85 16.10 -38.60
CA SER A 519 16.56 15.93 -39.28
C SER A 519 15.81 14.68 -38.79
N ILE A 520 16.53 13.61 -38.48
CA ILE A 520 15.93 12.39 -37.92
C ILE A 520 15.55 12.55 -36.45
N ALA A 521 16.35 13.30 -35.70
CA ALA A 521 16.06 13.69 -34.33
C ALA A 521 14.66 14.33 -34.20
N GLU A 522 14.33 15.24 -35.11
CA GLU A 522 13.06 15.97 -35.13
C GLU A 522 11.84 15.10 -35.51
N THR A 523 12.01 14.13 -36.42
CA THR A 523 10.95 13.22 -36.89
C THR A 523 10.71 12.04 -35.93
N GLY A 524 11.76 11.63 -35.22
CA GLY A 524 11.76 10.56 -34.22
C GLY A 524 12.19 9.20 -34.79
N ILE A 525 12.76 8.36 -33.93
CA ILE A 525 13.28 7.03 -34.24
C ILE A 525 12.42 6.00 -33.50
N TYR A 526 12.02 4.91 -34.14
CA TYR A 526 11.32 3.83 -33.46
C TYR A 526 12.28 2.69 -33.16
N ILE A 527 12.16 2.12 -31.97
CA ILE A 527 12.98 0.97 -31.57
C ILE A 527 12.04 -0.12 -31.04
N GLU A 528 12.08 -1.29 -31.67
CA GLU A 528 11.42 -2.49 -31.19
C GLU A 528 12.45 -3.39 -30.52
N ILE A 529 12.14 -3.87 -29.32
CA ILE A 529 13.01 -4.76 -28.57
C ILE A 529 12.21 -5.99 -28.13
N SER A 530 12.80 -7.15 -28.37
CA SER A 530 12.35 -8.45 -27.89
C SER A 530 13.51 -9.23 -27.27
N GLU A 531 13.21 -10.40 -26.70
CA GLU A 531 14.23 -11.31 -26.17
C GLU A 531 15.27 -11.72 -27.22
N ILE A 532 14.86 -11.78 -28.50
CA ILE A 532 15.64 -12.34 -29.60
C ILE A 532 16.11 -11.30 -30.64
N ASN A 533 15.55 -10.09 -30.65
CA ASN A 533 15.95 -9.08 -31.61
C ASN A 533 15.80 -7.63 -31.12
N ILE A 534 16.62 -6.75 -31.70
CA ILE A 534 16.46 -5.30 -31.67
C ILE A 534 16.23 -4.84 -33.11
N LYS A 535 15.21 -4.03 -33.33
CA LYS A 535 14.94 -3.39 -34.62
C LYS A 535 14.85 -1.88 -34.46
N VAL A 536 15.45 -1.14 -35.37
CA VAL A 536 15.41 0.34 -35.40
C VAL A 536 14.74 0.77 -36.70
N PHE A 537 13.84 1.74 -36.61
CA PHE A 537 13.08 2.27 -37.75
C PHE A 537 13.11 3.81 -37.74
N ILE A 538 13.01 4.41 -38.93
CA ILE A 538 12.75 5.85 -39.09
C ILE A 538 11.24 6.09 -39.21
N ASP A 539 10.55 5.25 -39.99
CA ASP A 539 9.09 5.12 -39.99
C ASP A 539 8.74 3.65 -39.72
N ILE A 540 7.78 3.42 -38.82
CA ILE A 540 7.33 2.08 -38.46
C ILE A 540 6.63 1.33 -39.61
N LYS A 541 6.20 2.07 -40.64
CA LYS A 541 5.60 1.47 -41.85
C LYS A 541 6.64 0.86 -42.79
N ASP A 542 7.92 1.19 -42.59
CA ASP A 542 9.03 0.72 -43.41
C ASP A 542 9.74 -0.49 -42.78
N GLU A 543 10.61 -1.14 -43.57
CA GLU A 543 11.53 -2.15 -43.05
C GLU A 543 12.54 -1.53 -42.07
N PRO A 544 13.00 -2.29 -41.05
CA PRO A 544 13.93 -1.75 -40.07
C PRO A 544 15.28 -1.44 -40.70
N ILE A 545 15.79 -0.23 -40.43
CA ILE A 545 17.12 0.21 -40.87
C ILE A 545 18.24 -0.54 -40.16
N ILE A 546 17.98 -1.04 -38.96
CA ILE A 546 18.87 -1.95 -38.23
C ILE A 546 18.04 -3.12 -37.73
N LYS A 547 18.51 -4.34 -37.99
CA LYS A 547 18.01 -5.57 -37.38
C LYS A 547 19.17 -6.31 -36.75
N TYR A 548 19.13 -6.47 -35.43
CA TYR A 548 20.17 -7.13 -34.66
C TYR A 548 19.58 -8.32 -33.91
N ASP A 549 20.13 -9.52 -34.14
CA ASP A 549 19.77 -10.73 -33.41
C ASP A 549 20.57 -10.80 -32.10
N THR A 550 19.84 -10.82 -31.00
CA THR A 550 20.40 -10.80 -29.65
C THR A 550 20.82 -12.20 -29.19
N ASN A 551 20.48 -13.24 -29.96
CA ASN A 551 20.68 -14.66 -29.66
C ASN A 551 20.13 -15.07 -28.29
N GLY A 552 19.04 -14.45 -27.84
CA GLY A 552 18.47 -14.70 -26.51
C GLY A 552 19.38 -14.27 -25.35
N LYS A 553 20.42 -13.47 -25.60
CA LYS A 553 21.35 -12.98 -24.55
C LYS A 553 20.86 -11.72 -23.85
N ILE A 554 19.76 -11.13 -24.30
CA ILE A 554 19.02 -10.13 -23.54
C ILE A 554 18.12 -10.91 -22.57
N LEU A 555 18.73 -11.45 -21.50
CA LEU A 555 18.02 -12.05 -20.37
C LEU A 555 18.10 -11.08 -19.19
N GLY A 556 17.00 -10.37 -18.91
CA GLY A 556 16.88 -9.58 -17.69
C GLY A 556 16.07 -8.30 -17.83
N SER A 557 15.71 -7.75 -16.67
CA SER A 557 15.05 -6.46 -16.52
C SER A 557 15.95 -5.32 -17.02
N GLY A 558 15.75 -4.87 -18.26
CA GLY A 558 16.37 -3.65 -18.78
C GLY A 558 15.56 -2.40 -18.40
N THR A 559 16.26 -1.30 -18.14
CA THR A 559 15.66 -0.01 -17.77
C THR A 559 15.61 0.90 -19.00
N PHE A 560 14.46 1.47 -19.32
CA PHE A 560 14.32 2.50 -20.35
C PHE A 560 14.12 3.88 -19.73
N ALA A 561 14.79 4.87 -20.29
CA ALA A 561 14.63 6.27 -19.95
C ALA A 561 13.38 6.86 -20.63
N ASN A 562 12.49 7.52 -19.88
CA ASN A 562 11.44 8.38 -20.47
C ASN A 562 11.99 9.71 -21.00
N PHE A 563 13.16 10.10 -20.51
CA PHE A 563 13.76 11.42 -20.69
C PHE A 563 15.28 11.32 -20.53
N ILE A 564 16.09 11.67 -21.54
CA ILE A 564 17.56 11.77 -21.41
C ILE A 564 17.99 13.20 -21.76
N LYS A 565 18.56 13.95 -20.81
CA LYS A 565 19.26 15.21 -21.10
C LYS A 565 20.76 14.97 -21.19
N ILE A 566 21.37 15.26 -22.33
CA ILE A 566 22.80 15.15 -22.59
C ILE A 566 23.37 16.57 -22.69
N PRO A 567 23.85 17.16 -21.59
CA PRO A 567 24.44 18.50 -21.63
C PRO A 567 25.88 18.46 -22.16
N ASP A 568 26.23 19.39 -23.04
CA ASP A 568 27.61 19.77 -23.28
C ASP A 568 28.01 20.78 -22.20
N ALA A 569 29.04 20.44 -21.41
CA ALA A 569 29.48 21.24 -20.27
C ALA A 569 30.11 22.57 -20.69
N GLU A 570 30.52 22.71 -21.96
CA GLU A 570 31.26 23.87 -22.46
C GLU A 570 30.45 24.75 -23.42
N SER A 571 29.49 24.20 -24.17
CA SER A 571 28.81 24.93 -25.27
C SER A 571 27.33 25.30 -25.03
N ASN A 572 26.74 25.00 -23.86
CA ASN A 572 25.27 25.09 -23.64
C ASN A 572 24.43 24.20 -24.59
N ASP A 573 25.05 23.32 -25.38
CA ASP A 573 24.32 22.35 -26.18
C ASP A 573 23.66 21.30 -25.27
N CYS A 574 22.48 20.86 -25.63
CA CYS A 574 21.75 19.81 -25.00
C CYS A 574 20.93 19.02 -26.02
N ALA A 575 20.97 17.69 -25.88
CA ALA A 575 19.95 16.83 -26.47
C ALA A 575 19.01 16.33 -25.38
N ILE A 576 17.71 16.38 -25.67
CA ILE A 576 16.63 15.86 -24.87
C ILE A 576 15.97 14.72 -25.65
N VAL A 577 16.16 13.48 -25.19
CA VAL A 577 15.47 12.31 -25.74
C VAL A 577 14.17 12.10 -24.97
N TYR A 578 13.02 12.24 -25.61
CA TYR A 578 11.73 11.79 -25.10
C TYR A 578 11.44 10.39 -25.61
N THR A 579 10.93 9.51 -24.75
CA THR A 579 10.48 8.19 -25.20
C THR A 579 8.98 8.02 -24.95
N SER A 580 8.27 7.60 -26.00
CA SER A 580 6.86 7.25 -25.95
C SER A 580 6.71 5.76 -26.24
N ILE A 581 6.11 5.03 -25.32
CA ILE A 581 5.79 3.62 -25.54
C ILE A 581 4.54 3.57 -26.40
N LEU A 582 4.62 2.91 -27.56
CA LEU A 582 3.51 2.87 -28.50
C LEU A 582 2.60 1.66 -28.27
N TYR A 583 3.16 0.49 -27.92
CA TYR A 583 2.40 -0.68 -27.49
C TYR A 583 3.21 -1.55 -26.51
N ASN A 584 2.50 -2.23 -25.61
CA ASN A 584 2.97 -3.23 -24.66
C ASN A 584 1.98 -4.41 -24.77
N LEU A 585 2.41 -5.56 -25.31
CA LEU A 585 1.55 -6.73 -25.50
C LEU A 585 1.63 -7.68 -24.32
#